data_AF-A0A358L9Q0-F1
#
_entry.id   AF-A0A358L9Q0-F1
#
_cell.length_a   1.000
_cell.length_b   1.000
_cell.length_c   1.000
_cell.angle_alpha   90.00
_cell.angle_beta   90.00
_cell.angle_gamma   90.00
#
_symmetry.space_group_name_H-M   'P 1'
#
loop_
_entity.id
_entity.type
_entity.pdbx_description
1 polymer ?
#
loop_
_entity_poly.entity_id
_entity_poly.type
_entity_poly.pdbx_seq_one_letter_code
_entity_poly.pdbx_strand_id
1 'polypeptide(L)'
;QALKLLDTCPIVELLPPELSQGMISLPDALRMLHRPPPDMALVDLENGRHPAQRRLIMEELLAHNLSMLAVRAGAQRYRALAMPARHALSDRLLAALPFKPTNAQGLAGQEIEIGRA
;
A
#
# COMPACT_ATOMS: atom_id res chain seq x y z
N GLN A 1 -23.86 -19.37 0.64
CA GLN A 1 -23.17 -20.67 0.68
C GLN A 1 -21.78 -20.55 1.33
N ALA A 2 -20.98 -19.53 0.99
CA ALA A 2 -19.63 -19.32 1.56
C ALA A 2 -19.57 -19.11 3.08
N LEU A 3 -20.45 -18.31 3.69
CA LEU A 3 -20.42 -18.05 5.15
C LEU A 3 -20.51 -19.32 6.02
N LYS A 4 -21.20 -20.37 5.56
CA LYS A 4 -21.29 -21.64 6.31
C LYS A 4 -19.94 -22.36 6.41
N LEU A 5 -19.03 -22.09 5.47
CA LEU A 5 -17.69 -22.66 5.48
C LEU A 5 -16.83 -22.10 6.61
N LEU A 6 -17.16 -20.92 7.15
CA LEU A 6 -16.47 -20.35 8.31
C LEU A 6 -16.65 -21.20 9.58
N ASP A 7 -17.70 -22.03 9.62
CA ASP A 7 -18.01 -22.87 10.77
C ASP A 7 -17.24 -24.21 10.72
N THR A 8 -16.84 -24.65 9.53
CA THR A 8 -16.11 -25.93 9.33
C THR A 8 -14.66 -25.74 8.95
N CYS A 9 -14.30 -24.58 8.39
CA CYS A 9 -12.95 -24.22 7.98
C CYS A 9 -12.56 -22.90 8.66
N PRO A 10 -11.83 -22.95 9.79
CA PRO A 10 -11.40 -21.75 10.47
C PRO A 10 -10.46 -20.95 9.55
N ILE A 11 -10.70 -19.64 9.44
CA ILE A 11 -9.75 -18.75 8.77
C ILE A 11 -8.56 -18.55 9.71
N VAL A 12 -7.36 -18.77 9.18
CA VAL A 12 -6.12 -18.50 9.92
C VAL A 12 -5.99 -16.99 10.11
N GLU A 13 -5.82 -16.56 11.36
CA GLU A 13 -5.48 -15.18 11.67
C GLU A 13 -4.01 -14.95 11.31
N LEU A 14 -3.77 -14.10 10.31
CA LEU A 14 -2.44 -13.80 9.78
C LEU A 14 -1.82 -12.58 10.45
N LEU A 15 -2.64 -11.73 11.07
CA LEU A 15 -2.14 -10.54 11.76
C LEU A 15 -1.44 -10.95 13.06
N PRO A 16 -0.24 -10.41 13.33
CA PRO A 16 0.38 -10.52 14.64
C PRO A 16 -0.55 -9.96 15.74
N PRO A 17 -0.53 -10.54 16.96
CA PRO A 17 -1.38 -10.10 18.07
C PRO A 17 -1.29 -8.60 18.36
N GLU A 18 -0.11 -8.01 18.18
CA GLU A 18 0.16 -6.59 18.42
C GLU A 18 -0.60 -5.68 17.44
N LEU A 19 -0.87 -6.18 16.23
CA LEU A 19 -1.65 -5.46 15.23
C LEU A 19 -3.13 -5.78 15.35
N SER A 20 -3.51 -7.00 15.74
CA SER A 20 -4.92 -7.39 15.84
C SER A 20 -5.61 -6.94 17.13
N GLN A 21 -4.86 -6.44 18.12
CA GLN A 21 -5.40 -6.07 19.43
C GLN A 21 -6.49 -4.98 19.32
N GLY A 22 -7.66 -5.26 19.90
CA GLY A 22 -8.80 -4.34 19.89
C GLY A 22 -9.60 -4.32 18.58
N MET A 23 -9.19 -5.09 17.58
CA MET A 23 -9.98 -5.29 16.36
C MET A 23 -10.95 -6.46 16.52
N ILE A 24 -12.06 -6.38 15.80
CA ILE A 24 -12.94 -7.51 15.57
C ILE A 24 -12.17 -8.61 14.80
N SER A 25 -12.46 -9.88 15.12
CA SER A 25 -11.88 -11.01 14.40
C SER A 25 -12.30 -10.99 12.93
N LEU A 26 -11.47 -11.51 12.02
CA LEU A 26 -11.81 -11.58 10.61
C LEU A 26 -13.09 -12.40 10.34
N PRO A 27 -13.30 -13.60 10.93
CA PRO A 27 -14.54 -14.35 10.76
C PRO A 27 -15.77 -13.56 11.21
N ASP A 28 -15.68 -12.84 12.33
CA ASP A 28 -16.81 -12.07 12.85
C ASP A 28 -17.06 -10.82 12.00
N ALA A 29 -16.01 -10.16 11.51
CA ALA A 29 -16.15 -9.06 10.57
C ALA A 29 -16.88 -9.49 9.29
N LEU A 30 -16.50 -10.64 8.73
CA LEU A 30 -17.15 -11.21 7.54
C LEU A 30 -18.61 -11.58 7.81
N ARG A 31 -18.92 -12.22 8.95
CA ARG A 31 -20.31 -12.51 9.33
C ARG A 31 -21.12 -11.23 9.49
N MET A 32 -20.56 -10.24 10.18
CA MET A 32 -21.21 -8.96 10.47
C MET A 32 -21.58 -8.19 9.19
N LEU A 33 -20.69 -8.16 8.19
CA LEU A 33 -20.94 -7.44 6.94
C LEU A 33 -21.88 -8.18 5.99
N HIS A 34 -21.84 -9.52 5.98
CA HIS A 34 -22.69 -10.32 5.10
C HIS A 34 -24.03 -10.74 5.73
N ARG A 35 -24.14 -10.68 7.06
CA ARG A 35 -25.37 -10.90 7.85
C ARG A 35 -25.48 -9.83 8.94
N PRO A 36 -25.67 -8.56 8.56
CA PRO A 36 -25.79 -7.48 9.53
C PRO A 36 -27.02 -7.70 10.42
N PRO A 37 -26.91 -7.46 11.74
CA PRO A 37 -28.06 -7.47 12.62
C PRO A 37 -28.97 -6.27 12.30
N PRO A 38 -30.27 -6.36 12.63
CA PRO A 38 -31.26 -5.36 12.23
C PRO A 38 -31.06 -3.96 12.86
N ASP A 39 -30.33 -3.90 13.99
CA ASP A 39 -29.99 -2.68 14.73
C ASP A 39 -28.67 -2.04 14.27
N MET A 40 -27.99 -2.64 13.29
CA MET A 40 -26.76 -2.07 12.75
C MET A 40 -27.02 -0.72 12.08
N ALA A 41 -26.31 0.31 12.53
CA ALA A 41 -26.35 1.63 11.95
C ALA A 41 -25.70 1.63 10.55
N LEU A 42 -26.52 1.57 9.49
CA LEU A 42 -26.05 1.60 8.10
C LEU A 42 -25.19 2.83 7.80
N VAL A 43 -25.48 3.97 8.45
CA VAL A 43 -24.70 5.20 8.32
C VAL A 43 -23.22 5.02 8.64
N ASP A 44 -22.86 4.12 9.56
CA ASP A 44 -21.46 3.87 9.89
C ASP A 44 -20.76 2.98 8.85
N LEU A 45 -21.50 2.13 8.14
CA LEU A 45 -20.97 1.39 6.99
C LEU A 45 -20.78 2.30 5.77
N GLU A 46 -21.75 3.17 5.50
CA GLU A 46 -21.68 4.14 4.41
C GLU A 46 -20.50 5.10 4.57
N ASN A 47 -20.20 5.49 5.81
CA ASN A 47 -19.09 6.37 6.13
C ASN A 47 -17.76 5.63 6.38
N GLY A 48 -17.68 4.31 6.21
CA GLY A 48 -16.43 3.57 6.41
C GLY A 48 -15.98 3.44 7.87
N ARG A 49 -16.86 3.73 8.84
CA ARG A 49 -16.54 3.80 10.27
C ARG A 49 -16.76 2.50 11.01
N HIS A 50 -17.59 1.60 10.47
CA HIS A 50 -17.95 0.36 11.14
C HIS A 50 -16.70 -0.53 11.38
N PRO A 51 -16.48 -1.08 12.60
CA PRO A 51 -15.29 -1.87 12.93
C PRO A 51 -15.02 -3.05 11.99
N ALA A 52 -16.07 -3.79 11.60
CA ALA A 52 -15.96 -4.90 10.66
C ALA A 52 -15.43 -4.47 9.28
N GLN A 53 -15.84 -3.30 8.80
CA GLN A 53 -15.39 -2.75 7.53
C GLN A 53 -13.94 -2.25 7.63
N ARG A 54 -13.61 -1.55 8.71
CA ARG A 54 -12.24 -1.09 8.98
C ARG A 54 -11.26 -2.24 9.10
N ARG A 55 -11.67 -3.38 9.69
CA ARG A 55 -10.88 -4.61 9.74
C ARG A 55 -10.48 -5.09 8.34
N LEU A 56 -11.45 -5.23 7.43
CA LEU A 56 -11.17 -5.66 6.05
C LEU A 56 -10.34 -4.63 5.27
N ILE A 57 -10.64 -3.33 5.40
CA ILE A 57 -9.87 -2.28 4.74
C ILE A 57 -8.40 -2.30 5.18
N MET A 58 -8.16 -2.42 6.48
CA MET A 58 -6.81 -2.50 7.03
C MET A 58 -6.07 -3.72 6.49
N GLU A 59 -6.72 -4.88 6.47
CA GLU A 59 -6.11 -6.12 6.01
C GLU A 59 -5.76 -6.08 4.52
N GLU A 60 -6.66 -5.55 3.68
CA GLU A 60 -6.43 -5.37 2.24
C GLU A 60 -5.27 -4.39 1.97
N LEU A 61 -5.26 -3.24 2.65
CA LEU A 61 -4.20 -2.24 2.51
C LEU A 61 -2.84 -2.79 2.96
N LEU A 62 -2.82 -3.55 4.06
CA LEU A 62 -1.60 -4.18 4.55
C LEU A 62 -1.09 -5.23 3.56
N ALA A 63 -1.96 -6.14 3.11
CA ALA A 63 -1.62 -7.18 2.14
C ALA A 63 -1.10 -6.58 0.83
N HIS A 64 -1.75 -5.52 0.33
CA HIS A 64 -1.33 -4.80 -0.86
C HIS A 64 0.04 -4.14 -0.66
N ASN A 65 0.24 -3.41 0.44
CA ASN A 65 1.50 -2.74 0.73
C ASN A 65 2.67 -3.74 0.88
N LEU A 66 2.43 -4.86 1.56
CA LEU A 66 3.41 -5.95 1.68
C LEU A 66 3.75 -6.56 0.32
N SER A 67 2.76 -6.75 -0.55
CA SER A 67 2.98 -7.24 -1.92
C SER A 67 3.85 -6.29 -2.73
N MET A 68 3.60 -4.97 -2.63
CA MET A 68 4.43 -3.96 -3.28
C MET A 68 5.86 -3.93 -2.74
N LEU A 69 6.03 -4.08 -1.42
CA LEU A 69 7.35 -4.19 -0.78
C LEU A 69 8.09 -5.46 -1.23
N ALA A 70 7.40 -6.59 -1.35
CA ALA A 70 7.98 -7.85 -1.83
C ALA A 70 8.44 -7.72 -3.29
N VAL A 71 7.63 -7.10 -4.15
CA VAL A 71 8.02 -6.79 -5.55
C VAL A 71 9.24 -5.88 -5.59
N ARG A 72 9.27 -4.81 -4.78
CA ARG A 72 10.41 -3.89 -4.70
C ARG A 72 11.67 -4.61 -4.22
N ALA A 73 11.58 -5.39 -3.16
CA ALA A 73 12.71 -6.17 -2.65
C ALA A 73 13.20 -7.19 -3.70
N GLY A 74 12.29 -7.78 -4.47
CA GLY A 74 12.61 -8.62 -5.61
C GLY A 74 13.37 -7.86 -6.71
N ALA A 75 12.91 -6.66 -7.06
CA ALA A 75 13.57 -5.81 -8.05
C ALA A 75 14.98 -5.39 -7.62
N GLN A 76 15.16 -5.03 -6.35
CA GLN A 76 16.47 -4.62 -5.79
C GLN A 76 17.50 -5.75 -5.74
N ARG A 77 17.09 -7.03 -5.81
CA ARG A 77 18.03 -8.16 -5.93
C ARG A 77 18.77 -8.16 -7.26
N TYR A 78 18.16 -7.61 -8.31
CA TYR A 78 18.82 -7.43 -9.59
C TYR A 78 19.75 -6.22 -9.49
N ARG A 79 21.05 -6.50 -9.34
CA ARG A 79 22.06 -5.45 -9.33
C ARG A 79 22.16 -4.81 -10.72
N ALA A 80 21.62 -3.60 -10.85
CA ALA A 80 21.90 -2.76 -12.01
C ALA A 80 23.37 -2.33 -12.01
N LEU A 81 23.96 -2.20 -13.20
CA LEU A 81 25.26 -1.58 -13.34
C LEU A 81 25.13 -0.09 -12.99
N ALA A 82 25.98 0.39 -12.08
CA ALA A 82 26.00 1.80 -11.74
C ALA A 82 26.31 2.63 -12.99
N MET A 83 25.44 3.60 -13.30
CA MET A 83 25.67 4.55 -14.35
C MET A 83 26.47 5.72 -13.76
N PRO A 84 27.75 5.92 -14.14
CA PRO A 84 28.52 7.02 -13.62
C PRO A 84 27.90 8.34 -14.08
N ALA A 85 27.81 9.30 -13.16
CA ALA A 85 27.28 10.62 -13.47
C ALA A 85 28.12 11.28 -14.57
N ARG A 86 27.48 11.62 -15.69
CA ARG A 86 28.08 12.35 -16.82
C ARG A 86 27.22 13.57 -17.13
N HIS A 87 27.60 14.72 -16.60
CA HIS A 87 26.79 15.94 -16.71
C HIS A 87 27.00 16.71 -18.02
N ALA A 88 27.96 16.33 -18.87
CA ALA A 88 28.31 17.10 -20.07
C ALA A 88 27.13 17.33 -21.05
N LEU A 89 26.21 16.37 -21.19
CA LEU A 89 25.03 16.53 -22.04
C LEU A 89 23.87 17.24 -21.32
N SER A 90 23.67 16.96 -20.03
CA SER A 90 22.64 17.64 -19.24
C SER A 90 22.97 19.12 -19.07
N ASP A 91 24.22 19.49 -18.84
CA ASP A 91 24.67 20.88 -18.72
C ASP A 91 24.47 21.64 -20.02
N ARG A 92 24.81 21.02 -21.16
CA ARG A 92 24.58 21.60 -22.49
C ARG A 92 23.09 21.80 -22.77
N LEU A 93 22.25 20.85 -22.39
CA LEU A 93 20.80 20.96 -22.53
C LEU A 93 20.26 22.12 -21.68
N LEU A 94 20.62 22.16 -20.39
CA LEU A 94 20.18 23.19 -19.46
C LEU A 94 20.62 24.60 -19.90
N ALA A 95 21.84 24.74 -20.42
CA ALA A 95 22.35 26.00 -20.96
C ALA A 95 21.64 26.45 -22.25
N ALA A 96 21.07 25.51 -23.01
CA ALA A 96 20.35 25.82 -24.25
C ALA A 96 18.87 26.17 -24.04
N LEU A 97 18.35 26.03 -22.82
CA LEU A 97 16.95 26.36 -22.53
C LEU A 97 16.73 27.88 -22.56
N PRO A 98 15.65 28.36 -23.19
CA PRO A 98 15.31 29.79 -23.19
C PRO A 98 14.71 30.27 -21.86
N PHE A 99 14.83 29.47 -20.80
CA PHE A 99 14.33 29.74 -19.46
C PHE A 99 15.20 29.05 -18.41
N LYS A 100 15.14 29.54 -17.17
CA LYS A 100 15.77 28.89 -16.02
C LYS A 100 14.82 27.80 -15.47
N PRO A 101 15.29 26.57 -15.23
CA PRO A 101 14.48 25.55 -14.58
C PRO A 101 13.95 26.01 -13.23
N THR A 102 12.76 25.55 -12.88
CA THR A 102 12.20 25.77 -11.55
C THR A 102 12.94 24.93 -10.51
N ASN A 103 12.80 25.31 -9.24
CA ASN A 103 13.38 24.52 -8.14
C ASN A 103 12.89 23.07 -8.16
N ALA A 104 11.61 22.83 -8.49
CA ALA A 104 11.06 21.48 -8.61
C ALA A 104 11.71 20.67 -9.74
N GLN A 105 12.00 21.30 -10.89
CA GLN A 105 12.69 20.64 -11.99
C GLN A 105 14.14 20.32 -11.65
N GLY A 106 14.84 21.19 -10.91
CA GLY A 106 16.20 20.92 -10.42
C GLY A 106 16.25 19.75 -9.45
N LEU A 107 15.32 19.69 -8.50
CA LEU A 107 15.21 18.59 -7.53
C LEU A 107 14.92 17.25 -8.23
N ALA A 108 14.01 17.22 -9.20
CA ALA A 108 13.70 16.01 -9.96
C ALA A 108 14.92 15.50 -10.76
N GLY A 109 15.71 16.41 -11.36
CA GLY A 109 16.94 16.04 -12.05
C GLY A 109 17.95 15.37 -11.11
N GLN A 110 18.16 15.94 -9.92
CA GLN A 110 19.06 15.38 -8.90
C GLN A 110 18.57 14.01 -8.39
N GLU A 111 17.27 13.82 -8.17
CA GLU A 111 16.70 12.53 -7.73
C GLU A 111 16.95 11.42 -8.76
N ILE A 112 16.88 11.73 -10.06
CA ILE A 112 17.17 10.78 -11.14
C ILE A 112 18.67 10.44 -11.18
N GLU A 113 19.55 11.43 -11.06
CA GLU A 113 21.01 11.23 -11.11
C GLU A 113 21.54 10.37 -9.95
N ILE A 114 20.97 10.52 -8.75
CA ILE A 114 21.38 9.75 -7.56
C ILE A 114 21.10 8.26 -7.74
N GLY A 115 20.05 7.90 -8.50
CA GLY A 115 19.63 6.52 -8.72
C GLY A 115 19.17 5.86 -7.41
N ARG A 116 17.86 5.69 -7.22
CA ARG A 116 17.38 4.82 -6.12
C ARG A 116 17.74 3.38 -6.44
N ALA A 117 18.78 2.86 -5.78
CA ALA A 117 19.13 1.45 -5.76
C ALA A 117 18.02 0.58 -5.16
#